data_AF-A0A7S7TUJ7-F1
#
_entry.id   AF-A0A7S7TUJ7-F1
#
_cell.length_a   1.000
_cell.length_b   1.000
_cell.length_c   1.000
_cell.angle_alpha   90.00
_cell.angle_beta   90.00
_cell.angle_gamma   90.00
#
_symmetry.space_group_name_H-M   'P 1'
#
loop_
_entity.id
_entity.type
_entity.pdbx_description
1 polymer ?
#
loop_
_entity_poly.entity_id
_entity_poly.type
_entity_poly.pdbx_seq_one_letter_code
_entity_poly.pdbx_strand_id
1 'polypeptide(L)'
;MSSRFSPRVSTSHLPPPAFGNWFRERCNEAGLTQCAAHGLRKAAAVRHALNGATAPELMAWFGWKTIGEAQRYIEEANRIKLAESAGEKIISGTGIGKPTNQFAKNKRKPLKSRRSKS
;
A
#
# COMPACT_ATOMS: atom_id res chain seq x y z
N MET A 1 15.96 10.03 30.96
CA MET A 1 16.74 8.85 30.51
C MET A 1 15.98 7.58 30.84
N SER A 2 15.27 6.98 29.88
CA SER A 2 14.78 5.61 30.03
C SER A 2 14.92 4.91 28.69
N SER A 3 16.08 4.25 28.55
CA SER A 3 16.44 3.35 27.48
C SER A 3 15.46 2.18 27.42
N ARG A 4 14.57 2.17 26.42
CA ARG A 4 13.97 0.91 25.95
C ARG A 4 14.91 0.30 24.93
N PHE A 5 15.85 -0.47 25.47
CA PHE A 5 16.71 -1.36 24.71
C PHE A 5 15.80 -2.44 24.08
N SER A 6 15.45 -2.29 22.80
CA SER A 6 14.80 -3.36 22.04
C SER A 6 15.67 -4.61 22.09
N PRO A 7 15.10 -5.82 22.21
CA PRO A 7 15.89 -7.02 22.14
C PRO A 7 16.50 -7.10 20.75
N ARG A 8 17.84 -7.08 20.70
CA ARG A 8 18.63 -7.41 19.52
C ARG A 8 18.32 -8.87 19.18
N VAL A 9 17.35 -9.07 18.30
CA VAL A 9 17.11 -10.37 17.65
C VAL A 9 18.40 -10.71 16.89
N SER A 10 19.04 -11.82 17.25
CA SER A 10 20.21 -12.36 16.56
C SER A 10 19.83 -12.64 15.10
N THR A 11 20.38 -11.86 14.18
CA THR A 11 20.00 -11.82 12.75
C THR A 11 20.63 -12.95 11.91
N SER A 12 21.00 -14.07 12.52
CA SER A 12 21.61 -15.20 11.81
C SER A 12 20.56 -16.26 11.48
N HIS A 13 20.00 -16.17 10.26
CA HIS A 13 19.14 -17.17 9.60
C HIS A 13 17.72 -17.32 10.14
N LEU A 14 16.83 -16.41 9.73
CA LEU A 14 15.39 -16.64 9.76
C LEU A 14 15.02 -17.54 8.56
N PRO A 15 14.29 -18.67 8.72
CA PRO A 15 13.76 -19.42 7.59
C PRO A 15 12.82 -18.53 6.74
N PRO A 16 12.60 -18.81 5.43
CA PRO A 16 11.84 -17.92 4.54
C PRO A 16 10.50 -17.37 5.07
N PRO A 17 9.63 -18.17 5.75
CA PRO A 17 8.41 -17.63 6.36
C PRO A 17 8.66 -16.70 7.56
N ALA A 18 9.82 -16.78 8.20
CA ALA A 18 10.11 -16.07 9.43
C ALA A 18 10.47 -14.59 9.22
N PHE A 19 11.03 -14.20 8.06
CA PHE A 19 11.24 -12.77 7.76
C PHE A 19 9.91 -12.01 7.63
N GLY A 20 8.94 -12.57 6.90
CA GLY A 20 7.64 -11.95 6.69
C GLY A 20 6.89 -11.72 8.01
N ASN A 21 6.91 -12.73 8.90
CA ASN A 21 6.29 -12.65 10.22
C ASN A 21 7.02 -11.65 11.13
N TRP A 22 8.35 -11.69 11.18
CA TRP A 22 9.14 -10.70 11.93
C TRP A 22 8.85 -9.28 11.46
N PHE A 23 8.85 -9.03 10.15
CA PHE A 23 8.55 -7.71 9.59
C PHE A 23 7.13 -7.26 9.95
N ARG A 24 6.17 -8.18 9.92
CA ARG A 24 4.78 -7.94 10.32
C ARG A 24 4.68 -7.52 11.78
N GLU A 25 5.40 -8.19 12.68
CA GLU A 25 5.49 -7.82 14.10
C GLU A 25 6.03 -6.40 14.27
N ARG A 26 7.09 -6.03 13.54
CA ARG A 26 7.64 -4.66 13.55
C ARG A 26 6.63 -3.62 13.06
N CYS A 27 5.87 -3.93 12.01
CA CYS A 27 4.79 -3.05 11.56
C CYS A 27 3.71 -2.88 12.65
N ASN A 28 3.35 -3.95 13.38
CA ASN A 28 2.37 -3.87 14.46
C ASN A 28 2.89 -3.04 15.64
N GLU A 29 4.16 -3.23 16.05
CA GLU A 29 4.82 -2.41 17.08
C GLU A 29 4.80 -0.92 16.73
N ALA A 30 4.96 -0.59 15.44
CA ALA A 30 4.90 0.78 14.94
C ALA A 30 3.46 1.32 14.72
N GLY A 31 2.42 0.54 15.02
CA GLY A 31 1.01 0.91 14.79
C GLY A 31 0.59 0.86 13.31
N LEU A 32 1.41 0.31 12.42
CA LEU A 32 1.18 0.20 10.97
C LEU A 32 0.59 -1.17 10.61
N THR A 33 -0.55 -1.52 11.21
CA THR A 33 -1.16 -2.85 11.05
C THR A 33 -1.67 -3.14 9.63
N GLN A 34 -1.73 -2.18 8.72
CA GLN A 34 -2.01 -2.42 7.31
C GLN A 34 -0.77 -2.80 6.47
N CYS A 35 0.45 -2.61 7.01
CA CYS A 35 1.68 -2.76 6.24
C CYS A 35 2.25 -4.19 6.31
N ALA A 36 2.76 -4.66 5.17
CA ALA A 36 3.49 -5.91 5.04
C ALA A 36 4.60 -5.75 4.00
N ALA A 37 5.70 -6.50 4.12
CA ALA A 37 6.88 -6.38 3.26
C ALA A 37 6.54 -6.48 1.76
N HIS A 38 5.73 -7.47 1.39
CA HIS A 38 5.29 -7.63 0.00
C HIS A 38 4.44 -6.46 -0.50
N GLY A 39 3.52 -5.97 0.34
CA GLY A 39 2.69 -4.81 0.01
C GLY A 39 3.52 -3.55 -0.20
N LEU A 40 4.54 -3.33 0.64
CA LEU A 40 5.47 -2.20 0.51
C LEU A 40 6.28 -2.28 -0.79
N ARG A 41 6.72 -3.49 -1.18
CA ARG A 41 7.41 -3.68 -2.47
C ARG A 41 6.52 -3.28 -3.64
N LYS A 42 5.24 -3.67 -3.63
CA LYS A 42 4.27 -3.26 -4.66
C LYS A 42 4.04 -1.75 -4.68
N ALA A 43 3.83 -1.15 -3.50
CA ALA A 43 3.65 0.29 -3.37
C ALA A 43 4.88 1.07 -3.87
N ALA A 44 6.08 0.57 -3.59
CA ALA A 44 7.32 1.14 -4.10
C ALA A 44 7.37 1.09 -5.63
N ALA A 45 6.99 -0.03 -6.25
CA ALA A 45 6.94 -0.14 -7.71
C ALA A 45 5.98 0.86 -8.35
N VAL A 46 4.77 1.00 -7.80
CA VAL A 46 3.80 2.00 -8.26
C VAL A 46 4.35 3.41 -8.09
N ARG A 47 5.02 3.70 -6.97
CA ARG A 47 5.65 5.01 -6.72
C ARG A 47 6.77 5.32 -7.71
N HIS A 48 7.62 4.36 -8.05
CA HIS A 48 8.65 4.54 -9.07
C HIS A 48 8.02 4.81 -10.45
N ALA A 49 6.98 4.06 -10.82
CA ALA A 49 6.26 4.28 -12.08
C ALA A 49 5.54 5.64 -12.13
N LEU A 50 4.97 6.10 -11.01
CA LEU A 50 4.40 7.45 -10.91
C LEU A 50 5.46 8.53 -11.19
N ASN A 51 6.68 8.32 -10.70
CA ASN A 51 7.84 9.19 -10.95
C ASN A 51 8.45 9.06 -12.36
N GLY A 52 7.88 8.24 -13.24
CA GLY A 52 8.30 8.12 -14.64
C GLY A 52 9.30 7.00 -14.92
N ALA A 53 9.54 6.08 -13.98
CA ALA A 53 10.37 4.92 -14.24
C ALA A 53 9.77 4.04 -15.36
N THR A 54 10.61 3.67 -16.33
CA THR A 54 10.29 2.81 -17.45
C THR A 54 10.28 1.33 -17.04
N ALA A 55 9.70 0.46 -17.87
CA ALA A 55 9.64 -0.97 -17.57
C ALA A 55 11.03 -1.62 -17.37
N PRO A 56 12.06 -1.35 -18.20
CA PRO A 56 13.40 -1.88 -17.97
C PRO A 56 14.05 -1.39 -16.66
N GLU A 57 13.84 -0.13 -16.28
CA GLU A 57 14.36 0.42 -15.02
C GLU A 57 13.69 -0.25 -13.82
N LEU A 58 12.39 -0.47 -13.87
CA LEU A 58 11.66 -1.22 -12.86
C LEU A 58 12.13 -2.68 -12.78
N MET A 59 12.37 -3.32 -13.93
CA MET A 59 12.90 -4.69 -13.97
C MET A 59 14.28 -4.76 -13.31
N ALA A 60 15.18 -3.82 -13.61
CA ALA A 60 16.50 -3.76 -13.01
C ALA A 60 16.43 -3.51 -11.50
N TRP A 61 15.57 -2.60 -11.05
CA TRP A 61 15.43 -2.23 -9.64
C TRP A 61 14.78 -3.35 -8.80
N PHE A 62 13.72 -3.96 -9.32
CA PHE A 62 12.95 -4.98 -8.61
C PHE A 62 13.38 -6.40 -9.00
N GLY A 63 14.42 -6.60 -9.81
CA GLY A 63 14.91 -7.92 -10.20
C GLY A 63 13.85 -8.81 -10.87
N TRP A 64 12.91 -8.21 -11.59
CA TRP A 64 11.89 -8.97 -12.32
C TRP A 64 12.44 -9.53 -13.61
N LYS A 65 12.09 -10.78 -13.89
CA LYS A 65 12.53 -11.47 -15.11
C LYS A 65 11.64 -11.17 -16.31
N THR A 66 10.39 -10.75 -16.04
CA THR A 66 9.40 -10.55 -17.08
C THR A 66 8.97 -9.09 -17.15
N ILE A 67 8.80 -8.59 -18.36
CA ILE A 67 8.32 -7.21 -18.58
C ILE A 67 6.87 -7.03 -18.11
N GLY A 68 6.06 -8.10 -18.14
CA GLY A 68 4.66 -8.06 -17.71
C GLY A 68 4.49 -7.69 -16.23
N GLU A 69 5.43 -8.10 -15.36
CA GLU A 69 5.43 -7.69 -13.96
C GLU A 69 5.65 -6.18 -13.81
N ALA A 70 6.60 -5.61 -14.54
CA ALA A 70 6.84 -4.17 -14.55
C ALA A 70 5.66 -3.39 -15.13
N GLN A 71 5.14 -3.84 -16.28
CA GLN A 71 4.05 -3.20 -16.99
C GLN A 71 2.78 -3.10 -16.12
N ARG A 72 2.46 -4.13 -15.33
CA ARG A 72 1.32 -4.10 -14.40
C ARG A 72 1.38 -2.89 -13.45
N TYR A 73 2.55 -2.57 -12.91
CA TYR A 73 2.69 -1.43 -11.98
C TYR A 73 2.73 -0.09 -12.71
N ILE A 74 3.21 -0.05 -13.95
CA ILE A 74 3.11 1.14 -14.81
C ILE A 74 1.64 1.43 -15.15
N GLU A 75 0.87 0.42 -15.52
CA GLU A 75 -0.57 0.56 -15.76
C GLU A 75 -1.31 1.05 -14.51
N GLU A 76 -0.95 0.54 -13.34
CA GLU A 76 -1.51 1.00 -12.07
C GLU A 76 -1.19 2.48 -11.81
N ALA A 77 0.05 2.90 -12.01
CA ALA A 77 0.44 4.31 -11.94
C ALA A 77 -0.30 5.18 -12.96
N ASN A 78 -0.47 4.69 -14.20
CA ASN A 78 -1.23 5.39 -15.24
C ASN A 78 -2.70 5.55 -14.87
N ARG A 79 -3.33 4.52 -14.28
CA ARG A 79 -4.71 4.62 -13.77
C ARG A 79 -4.86 5.72 -12.72
N ILE A 80 -3.89 5.86 -11.82
CA ILE A 80 -3.88 6.91 -10.80
C ILE A 80 -3.81 8.31 -11.46
N LYS A 81 -2.85 8.51 -12.39
CA LYS A 81 -2.69 9.78 -13.12
C LYS A 81 -3.93 10.14 -13.95
N LEU A 82 -4.53 9.15 -14.60
CA LEU A 82 -5.75 9.35 -15.39
C LEU A 82 -6.95 9.71 -14.52
N ALA A 83 -7.08 9.09 -13.34
CA ALA A 83 -8.14 9.43 -12.39
C ALA A 83 -7.99 10.86 -11.85
N GLU A 84 -6.77 11.29 -11.54
CA GLU A 84 -6.46 12.67 -11.13
C GLU A 84 -6.81 13.66 -12.24
N SER A 85 -6.33 13.44 -13.47
CA SER A 85 -6.64 14.29 -14.63
C SER A 85 -8.14 14.35 -14.95
N ALA A 86 -8.87 13.23 -14.83
CA ALA A 86 -10.31 13.23 -14.99
C ALA A 86 -11.01 14.05 -13.89
N GLY A 87 -10.56 13.94 -12.64
CA GLY A 87 -11.04 14.74 -11.53
C GLY A 87 -10.84 16.24 -11.77
N GLU A 88 -9.66 16.65 -12.23
CA GLU A 88 -9.35 18.05 -12.57
C GLU A 88 -10.29 18.61 -13.65
N LYS A 89 -10.56 17.84 -14.70
CA LYS A 89 -11.49 18.25 -15.78
C LYS A 89 -12.92 18.43 -15.27
N ILE A 90 -13.36 17.58 -14.35
CA ILE A 90 -14.71 17.67 -13.76
C ILE A 90 -14.79 18.89 -12.83
N ILE A 91 -13.77 19.12 -11.99
CA ILE A 91 -13.72 20.24 -11.03
C ILE A 91 -13.59 21.58 -11.75
N SER A 92 -12.74 21.68 -12.78
CA SER A 92 -12.53 22.91 -13.55
C SER A 92 -13.72 23.24 -14.48
N GLY A 93 -14.50 22.26 -14.90
CA GLY A 93 -15.66 22.44 -15.78
C GLY A 93 -16.99 22.72 -15.08
N THR A 94 -17.07 22.65 -13.75
CA THR A 94 -18.35 22.80 -13.01
C THR A 94 -18.38 24.04 -12.12
N GLY A 95 -18.90 25.14 -12.68
CA GLY A 95 -19.48 26.22 -11.89
C GLY A 95 -20.82 25.85 -11.22
N ILE A 96 -21.24 24.58 -11.18
CA ILE A 96 -22.58 24.17 -10.75
C ILE A 96 -22.55 22.82 -10.01
N GLY A 97 -23.02 22.85 -8.76
CA GLY A 97 -23.84 21.78 -8.18
C GLY A 97 -23.10 20.68 -7.41
N LYS A 98 -23.14 20.76 -6.07
CA LYS A 98 -23.01 19.58 -5.20
C LYS A 98 -23.92 18.46 -5.76
N PRO A 99 -23.40 17.27 -6.10
CA PRO A 99 -24.27 16.16 -6.47
C PRO A 99 -25.14 15.80 -5.27
N THR A 100 -26.45 15.91 -5.45
CA THR A 100 -27.48 15.64 -4.42
C THR A 100 -27.48 14.17 -3.97
N ASN A 101 -26.85 13.27 -4.73
CA ASN A 101 -26.76 11.87 -4.40
C ASN A 101 -25.32 11.46 -4.08
N GLN A 102 -24.95 11.55 -2.79
CA GLN A 102 -23.70 10.99 -2.29
C GLN A 102 -23.72 9.47 -2.46
N PHE A 103 -22.93 8.95 -3.41
CA PHE A 103 -22.81 7.51 -3.67
C PHE A 103 -22.09 6.71 -2.57
N ALA A 104 -21.75 7.34 -1.43
CA ALA A 104 -21.10 6.70 -0.30
C ALA A 104 -21.98 6.75 0.97
N LYS A 105 -23.12 6.04 0.96
CA LYS A 105 -23.80 5.66 2.21
C LYS A 105 -23.51 4.21 2.56
N ASN A 106 -22.25 3.90 2.86
CA ASN A 106 -21.97 2.69 3.63
C ASN A 106 -22.24 3.00 5.11
N LYS A 107 -23.43 2.65 5.59
CA LYS A 107 -23.68 2.48 7.03
C LYS A 107 -22.67 1.46 7.53
N ARG A 108 -21.64 1.90 8.26
CA ARG A 108 -20.76 1.00 9.00
C ARG A 108 -21.64 0.17 9.93
N LYS A 109 -21.86 -1.11 9.61
CA LYS A 109 -22.52 -2.06 10.51
C LYS A 109 -21.68 -2.10 11.80
N PRO A 110 -22.26 -1.91 12.99
CA PRO A 110 -21.51 -2.03 14.23
C PRO A 110 -20.98 -3.47 14.36
N LEU A 111 -19.69 -3.59 14.67
CA LEU A 111 -19.06 -4.88 14.98
C LEU A 111 -19.78 -5.48 16.18
N LYS A 112 -20.46 -6.61 15.98
CA LYS A 112 -21.16 -7.34 17.04
C LYS A 112 -20.11 -7.83 18.04
N SER A 113 -20.11 -7.28 19.25
CA SER A 113 -19.30 -7.77 20.37
C SER A 113 -19.63 -9.23 20.63
N ARG A 114 -18.71 -10.14 20.33
CA ARG A 114 -18.84 -11.54 20.72
C ARG A 114 -18.36 -11.64 22.17
N ARG A 115 -19.32 -11.80 23.09
CA ARG A 115 -19.12 -12.09 24.52
C ARG A 115 -18.02 -13.15 24.70
N SER A 116 -17.11 -12.87 25.63
CA SER A 116 -16.34 -13.88 26.34
C SER A 116 -17.30 -14.93 26.91
N LYS A 117 -17.00 -16.21 26.67
CA LYS A 117 -17.49 -17.28 27.52
C LYS A 117 -16.35 -17.67 28.46
N SER A 118 -16.66 -17.59 29.75
CA SER A 118 -15.95 -18.26 30.84
C SER A 118 -15.72 -19.73 30.54
#